data_AF-A0A2N9WSC3-F1
#
_entry.id   AF-A0A2N9WSC3-F1
#
_cell.length_a   1.000
_cell.length_b   1.000
_cell.length_c   1.000
_cell.angle_alpha   90.00
_cell.angle_beta   90.00
_cell.angle_gamma   90.00
#
_symmetry.space_group_name_H-M   'P 1'
#
loop_
_entity.id
_entity.type
_entity.pdbx_description
1 polymer ?
#
loop_
_entity_poly.entity_id
_entity_poly.type
_entity_poly.pdbx_seq_one_letter_code
_entity_poly.pdbx_strand_id
1 'polypeptide(L)'
;HEPIEQNLRYQGQYLDRETGLHYNTFRYYDPDIGRFTQPDPIGLLGGFNLYQYAPNGLAWIDPFGLMSCKPNHQAGKSSKKYGHARNEHGSQRKAQELTDRAKTKNIPQGHFSDNRIIEEAFAKAPNTHGVHDVKVSLPSKVYYPDGTVKTTDIVRVVIRDKPITAYPYIPGD
;
A
#
# COMPACT_ATOMS: atom_id res chain seq x y z
N HIS A 1 -36.02 -31.67 -1.28
CA HIS A 1 -34.93 -30.70 -1.17
C HIS A 1 -33.69 -31.42 -1.65
N GLU A 2 -33.14 -31.06 -2.80
CA GLU A 2 -31.89 -31.66 -3.26
C GLU A 2 -30.71 -30.88 -2.69
N PRO A 3 -29.71 -31.57 -2.10
CA PRO A 3 -28.54 -30.90 -1.56
C PRO A 3 -27.73 -30.29 -2.71
N ILE A 4 -27.40 -29.00 -2.59
CA ILE A 4 -26.52 -28.32 -3.53
C ILE A 4 -25.08 -28.70 -3.22
N GLU A 5 -24.40 -29.13 -4.26
CA GLU A 5 -23.02 -29.53 -4.22
C GLU A 5 -22.06 -28.35 -4.05
N GLN A 6 -21.30 -28.33 -2.95
CA GLN A 6 -20.30 -27.30 -2.65
C GLN A 6 -18.89 -27.91 -2.63
N ASN A 7 -18.09 -27.60 -3.66
CA ASN A 7 -16.74 -28.15 -3.83
C ASN A 7 -15.63 -27.19 -3.37
N LEU A 8 -15.94 -25.94 -3.04
CA LEU A 8 -14.95 -25.00 -2.53
C LEU A 8 -14.52 -25.39 -1.10
N ARG A 9 -13.21 -25.36 -0.84
CA ARG A 9 -12.58 -25.69 0.44
C ARG A 9 -11.78 -24.49 0.96
N TYR A 10 -10.84 -24.72 1.88
CA TYR A 10 -10.01 -23.67 2.48
C TYR A 10 -9.33 -22.82 1.41
N GLN A 11 -9.09 -21.54 1.69
CA GLN A 11 -8.75 -20.48 0.72
C GLN A 11 -8.14 -20.93 -0.63
N GLY A 12 -8.99 -21.12 -1.65
CA GLY A 12 -8.57 -21.43 -3.03
C GLY A 12 -8.54 -22.92 -3.41
N GLN A 13 -8.77 -23.83 -2.45
CA GLN A 13 -8.79 -25.27 -2.67
C GLN A 13 -10.10 -25.75 -3.29
N TYR A 14 -10.01 -26.78 -4.13
CA TYR A 14 -11.16 -27.48 -4.70
C TYR A 14 -11.20 -28.93 -4.21
N LEU A 15 -12.34 -29.40 -3.71
CA LEU A 15 -12.49 -30.81 -3.35
C LEU A 15 -12.53 -31.68 -4.61
N ASP A 16 -11.59 -32.59 -4.70
CA ASP A 16 -11.69 -33.76 -5.57
C ASP A 16 -12.46 -34.87 -4.83
N ARG A 17 -13.64 -35.23 -5.34
CA ARG A 17 -14.52 -36.20 -4.69
C ARG A 17 -14.13 -37.65 -4.92
N GLU A 18 -13.39 -37.93 -5.98
CA GLU A 18 -12.95 -39.30 -6.27
C GLU A 18 -11.92 -39.74 -5.23
N THR A 19 -11.08 -38.80 -4.79
CA THR A 19 -9.97 -39.07 -3.86
C THR A 19 -10.22 -38.54 -2.46
N GLY A 20 -11.14 -37.60 -2.27
CA GLY A 20 -11.34 -36.89 -1.01
C GLY A 20 -10.30 -35.81 -0.73
N LEU A 21 -9.32 -35.63 -1.63
CA LEU A 21 -8.22 -34.68 -1.47
C LEU A 21 -8.62 -33.28 -1.95
N HIS A 22 -7.93 -32.27 -1.43
CA HIS A 22 -8.13 -30.89 -1.83
C HIS A 22 -7.08 -30.52 -2.89
N TYR A 23 -7.53 -30.25 -4.11
CA TYR A 23 -6.67 -29.79 -5.18
C TYR A 23 -6.29 -28.32 -5.00
N ASN A 24 -4.99 -28.05 -5.09
CA ASN A 24 -4.38 -26.75 -4.86
C ASN A 24 -3.40 -26.46 -6.00
N THR A 25 -3.95 -26.09 -7.16
CA THR A 25 -3.33 -25.79 -8.48
C THR A 25 -2.21 -26.73 -8.96
N PHE A 26 -1.14 -26.94 -8.21
CA PHE A 26 -0.02 -27.82 -8.55
C PHE A 26 0.09 -29.06 -7.66
N ARG A 27 -0.60 -29.11 -6.51
CA ARG A 27 -0.51 -30.22 -5.55
C ARG A 27 -1.85 -30.61 -4.96
N TYR A 28 -1.93 -31.87 -4.51
CA TYR A 28 -3.05 -32.36 -3.71
C TYR A 28 -2.74 -32.24 -2.23
N TYR A 29 -3.65 -31.60 -1.50
CA TYR A 29 -3.61 -31.42 -0.06
C TYR A 29 -4.54 -32.43 0.61
N ASP A 30 -4.00 -33.16 1.59
CA ASP A 30 -4.76 -34.06 2.43
C ASP A 30 -5.22 -33.30 3.69
N PRO A 31 -6.54 -33.04 3.84
CA PRO A 31 -7.06 -32.31 4.97
C PRO A 31 -6.97 -33.07 6.30
N ASP A 32 -6.92 -34.40 6.29
CA ASP A 32 -6.94 -35.22 7.50
C ASP A 32 -5.59 -35.15 8.23
N ILE A 33 -4.49 -35.07 7.47
CA ILE A 33 -3.12 -34.96 8.00
C ILE A 33 -2.52 -33.56 7.90
N GLY A 34 -3.20 -32.63 7.22
CA GLY A 34 -2.84 -31.22 7.13
C GLY A 34 -1.60 -30.91 6.28
N ARG A 35 -1.36 -31.66 5.20
CA ARG A 35 -0.16 -31.51 4.34
C ARG A 35 -0.40 -31.91 2.89
N PHE A 36 0.53 -31.56 2.01
CA PHE A 36 0.53 -32.06 0.63
C PHE A 36 0.91 -33.54 0.57
N THR A 37 0.35 -34.26 -0.39
CA THR A 37 0.67 -35.67 -0.65
C THR A 37 1.90 -35.84 -1.54
N GLN A 38 2.22 -34.82 -2.35
CA GLN A 38 3.41 -34.78 -3.20
C GLN A 38 4.47 -33.79 -2.66
N PRO A 39 5.78 -34.09 -2.85
CA PRO A 39 6.83 -33.13 -2.55
C PRO A 39 6.74 -31.90 -3.46
N ASP A 40 7.19 -30.76 -2.95
CA ASP A 40 7.19 -29.49 -3.67
C ASP A 40 8.03 -29.57 -4.97
N PRO A 41 7.44 -29.32 -6.16
CA PRO A 41 8.18 -29.37 -7.42
C PRO A 41 9.21 -28.25 -7.56
N ILE A 42 9.09 -27.14 -6.81
CA ILE A 42 10.14 -26.09 -6.76
C ILE A 42 11.22 -26.40 -5.71
N GLY A 43 11.12 -27.54 -5.02
CA GLY A 43 12.10 -28.03 -4.07
C GLY A 43 12.31 -27.08 -2.89
N LEU A 44 13.56 -26.90 -2.47
CA LEU A 44 13.92 -26.08 -1.31
C LEU A 44 13.59 -24.59 -1.46
N LEU A 45 13.26 -24.13 -2.68
CA LEU A 45 12.81 -22.75 -2.91
C LEU A 45 11.41 -22.49 -2.31
N GLY A 46 10.57 -23.52 -2.21
CA GLY A 46 9.25 -23.44 -1.56
C GLY A 46 9.31 -23.53 -0.03
N GLY A 47 10.47 -23.95 0.51
CA GLY A 47 10.72 -24.09 1.93
C GLY A 47 11.47 -25.40 2.26
N PHE A 48 11.89 -25.53 3.53
CA PHE A 48 12.61 -26.72 3.99
C PHE A 48 11.74 -27.97 4.09
N ASN A 49 10.43 -27.81 4.30
CA ASN A 49 9.50 -28.93 4.37
C ASN A 49 8.70 -29.01 3.07
N LEU A 50 9.10 -29.96 2.21
CA LEU A 50 8.54 -30.14 0.86
C LEU A 50 7.05 -30.55 0.85
N TYR A 51 6.50 -30.97 1.98
CA TYR A 51 5.09 -31.39 2.10
C TYR A 51 4.23 -30.35 2.83
N GLN A 52 4.81 -29.26 3.32
CA GLN A 52 4.09 -28.29 4.14
C GLN A 52 3.13 -27.43 3.31
N TYR A 53 1.89 -27.27 3.79
CA TYR A 53 0.93 -26.33 3.20
C TYR A 53 1.30 -24.87 3.50
N ALA A 54 1.46 -24.53 4.78
CA ALA A 54 1.97 -23.25 5.20
C ALA A 54 2.60 -23.34 6.59
N PRO A 55 3.53 -22.43 6.95
CA PRO A 55 4.08 -22.32 8.30
C PRO A 55 3.01 -22.11 9.38
N ASN A 56 1.93 -21.40 9.03
CA ASN A 56 0.75 -21.24 9.88
C ASN A 56 -0.50 -21.13 8.99
N GLY A 57 -1.32 -22.18 8.93
CA GLY A 57 -2.52 -22.24 8.08
C GLY A 57 -3.63 -21.25 8.45
N LEU A 58 -3.58 -20.60 9.61
CA LEU A 58 -4.53 -19.54 9.99
C LEU A 58 -4.12 -18.16 9.45
N ALA A 59 -2.82 -17.93 9.30
CA ALA A 59 -2.26 -16.63 8.96
C ALA A 59 -1.58 -16.59 7.58
N TRP A 60 -1.49 -17.72 6.89
CA TRP A 60 -0.84 -17.88 5.60
C TRP A 60 -1.72 -18.68 4.66
N ILE A 61 -1.58 -18.39 3.38
CA ILE A 61 -2.25 -19.10 2.28
C ILE A 61 -1.18 -19.55 1.30
N ASP A 62 -1.35 -20.71 0.67
CA ASP A 62 -0.55 -21.13 -0.50
C ASP A 62 -1.50 -21.28 -1.70
N PRO A 63 -1.74 -20.21 -2.48
CA PRO A 63 -2.75 -20.20 -3.54
C PRO A 63 -2.43 -21.16 -4.69
N PHE A 64 -1.14 -21.41 -4.92
CA PHE A 64 -0.68 -22.26 -6.02
C PHE A 64 -0.28 -23.65 -5.54
N GLY A 65 -0.11 -23.86 -4.24
CA GLY A 65 0.51 -25.07 -3.75
C GLY A 65 1.98 -25.12 -4.14
N LEU A 66 2.72 -24.03 -4.03
CA LEU A 66 4.17 -23.97 -4.31
C LEU A 66 4.92 -23.15 -3.26
N MET A 67 4.31 -22.09 -2.74
CA MET A 67 4.94 -21.24 -1.74
C MET A 67 3.87 -20.50 -0.96
N SER A 68 3.84 -20.73 0.35
CA SER A 68 2.94 -20.01 1.24
C SER A 68 3.28 -18.52 1.29
N CYS A 69 2.27 -17.67 1.21
CA CYS A 69 2.38 -16.24 1.43
C CYS A 69 1.52 -15.82 2.63
N LYS A 70 2.04 -14.90 3.45
CA LYS A 70 1.19 -14.16 4.38
C LYS A 70 0.26 -13.29 3.53
N PRO A 71 -1.06 -13.28 3.76
CA PRO A 71 -1.91 -12.21 3.26
C PRO A 71 -1.31 -10.90 3.74
N ASN A 72 -0.67 -10.18 2.83
CA ASN A 72 -0.18 -8.87 3.14
C ASN A 72 -1.43 -8.02 3.38
N HIS A 73 -1.68 -7.58 4.62
CA HIS A 73 -2.53 -6.42 4.89
C HIS A 73 -2.03 -5.15 4.16
N GLN A 74 -0.91 -5.25 3.42
CA GLN A 74 -0.33 -4.24 2.56
C GLN A 74 -0.66 -4.44 1.07
N ALA A 75 -1.39 -5.49 0.66
CA ALA A 75 -1.77 -5.70 -0.75
C ALA A 75 -2.74 -4.63 -1.30
N GLY A 76 -3.26 -3.74 -0.44
CA GLY A 76 -3.95 -2.51 -0.83
C GLY A 76 -3.18 -1.23 -0.48
N LYS A 77 -1.93 -1.31 0.01
CA LYS A 77 -1.10 -0.12 0.20
C LYS A 77 -0.47 0.19 -1.15
N SER A 78 -1.12 1.09 -1.89
CA SER A 78 -0.52 1.87 -2.97
C SER A 78 0.96 2.09 -2.70
N SER A 79 1.81 1.49 -3.54
CA SER A 79 3.25 1.74 -3.50
C SER A 79 3.42 3.21 -3.85
N LYS A 80 3.80 4.00 -2.84
CA LYS A 80 3.96 5.46 -2.99
C LYS A 80 5.07 5.73 -3.99
N LYS A 81 4.71 5.89 -5.26
CA LYS A 81 5.64 6.27 -6.33
C LYS A 81 6.19 7.68 -6.11
N TYR A 82 5.48 8.50 -5.34
CA TYR A 82 5.83 9.87 -5.00
C TYR A 82 5.54 10.12 -3.51
N GLY A 83 6.43 10.85 -2.85
CA GLY A 83 6.25 11.29 -1.47
C GLY A 83 4.90 12.00 -1.32
N HIS A 84 4.00 11.37 -0.55
CA HIS A 84 2.75 11.95 -0.07
C HIS A 84 1.91 12.81 -1.05
N ALA A 85 1.78 12.42 -2.32
CA ALA A 85 0.63 12.85 -3.13
C ALA A 85 -0.58 12.01 -2.71
N ARG A 86 -1.34 12.50 -1.73
CA ARG A 86 -2.45 11.79 -1.08
C ARG A 86 -3.74 12.03 -1.86
N ASN A 87 -3.79 11.52 -3.10
CA ASN A 87 -5.02 11.59 -3.90
C ASN A 87 -6.05 10.53 -3.48
N GLU A 88 -5.67 9.59 -2.61
CA GLU A 88 -6.56 8.50 -2.16
C GLU A 88 -6.99 8.60 -0.70
N HIS A 89 -6.60 9.65 0.03
CA HIS A 89 -7.08 9.81 1.40
C HIS A 89 -7.29 11.30 1.79
N GLY A 90 -8.54 11.74 1.78
CA GLY A 90 -8.97 12.88 2.60
C GLY A 90 -9.12 14.20 1.86
N SER A 91 -9.85 14.21 0.76
CA SER A 91 -10.40 15.43 0.14
C SER A 91 -11.46 16.15 1.03
N GLN A 92 -11.60 15.78 2.31
CA GLN A 92 -12.66 16.25 3.22
C GLN A 92 -12.19 16.28 4.69
N ARG A 93 -10.89 16.44 4.99
CA ARG A 93 -10.43 16.49 6.40
C ARG A 93 -10.56 17.89 6.99
N LYS A 94 -11.17 18.00 8.18
CA LYS A 94 -11.26 19.27 8.93
C LYS A 94 -9.85 19.80 9.23
N ALA A 95 -9.68 21.13 9.25
CA ALA A 95 -8.40 21.80 9.53
C ALA A 95 -7.67 21.26 10.77
N GLN A 96 -8.41 20.89 11.82
CA GLN A 96 -7.86 20.30 13.05
C GLN A 96 -7.14 18.96 12.80
N GLU A 97 -7.65 18.10 11.93
CA GLU A 97 -7.00 16.82 11.59
C GLU A 97 -5.70 17.00 10.79
N LEU A 98 -5.58 18.12 10.06
CA LEU A 98 -4.35 18.47 9.34
C LEU A 98 -3.29 18.98 10.33
N THR A 99 -3.68 19.77 11.33
CA THR A 99 -2.82 20.24 12.42
C THR A 99 -2.35 19.08 13.31
N ASP A 100 -3.25 18.19 13.74
CA ASP A 100 -2.92 17.02 14.56
C ASP A 100 -1.98 16.06 13.82
N ARG A 101 -2.13 15.98 12.50
CA ARG A 101 -1.22 15.23 11.65
C ARG A 101 0.15 15.87 11.47
N ALA A 102 0.21 17.20 11.34
CA ALA A 102 1.46 17.94 11.30
C ALA A 102 2.25 17.73 12.60
N LYS A 103 1.56 17.76 13.75
CA LYS A 103 2.11 17.46 15.09
C LYS A 103 2.65 16.04 15.22
N THR A 104 1.88 15.03 14.81
CA THR A 104 2.25 13.61 14.99
C THR A 104 3.43 13.15 14.14
N LYS A 105 3.71 13.81 13.01
CA LYS A 105 4.79 13.40 12.09
C LYS A 105 6.07 14.23 12.21
N ASN A 106 6.10 15.25 13.08
CA ASN A 106 7.22 16.18 13.22
C ASN A 106 7.70 16.73 11.87
N ILE A 107 6.76 17.16 11.02
CA ILE A 107 7.07 17.73 9.69
C ILE A 107 7.08 19.27 9.84
N PRO A 108 8.24 19.92 9.94
CA PRO A 108 8.31 21.37 10.22
C PRO A 108 7.71 22.23 9.09
N GLN A 109 7.59 21.70 7.88
CA GLN A 109 7.13 22.42 6.69
C GLN A 109 5.60 22.61 6.60
N GLY A 110 4.82 21.95 7.48
CA GLY A 110 3.37 22.06 7.49
C GLY A 110 2.63 21.33 6.34
N HIS A 111 1.32 21.54 6.26
CA HIS A 111 0.41 20.89 5.31
C HIS A 111 -0.55 21.88 4.65
N PHE A 112 -0.67 21.84 3.32
CA PHE A 112 -1.68 22.60 2.59
C PHE A 112 -3.11 22.14 2.93
N SER A 113 -4.05 23.08 2.91
CA SER A 113 -5.49 22.83 3.04
C SER A 113 -6.09 22.21 1.77
N ASP A 114 -5.49 22.48 0.61
CA ASP A 114 -5.94 22.02 -0.70
C ASP A 114 -4.79 21.33 -1.45
N ASN A 115 -4.99 20.07 -1.81
CA ASN A 115 -3.98 19.27 -2.49
C ASN A 115 -3.83 19.61 -3.98
N ARG A 116 -4.84 20.26 -4.60
CA ARG A 116 -4.79 20.64 -6.04
C ARG A 116 -3.60 21.53 -6.38
N ILE A 117 -3.15 22.28 -5.38
CA ILE A 117 -2.01 23.20 -5.47
C ILE A 117 -0.69 22.45 -5.59
N ILE A 118 -0.58 21.27 -4.98
CA ILE A 118 0.60 20.42 -5.11
C ILE A 118 0.66 19.83 -6.53
N GLU A 119 -0.47 19.41 -7.08
CA GLU A 119 -0.55 18.90 -8.46
C GLU A 119 -0.16 19.98 -9.47
N GLU A 120 -0.70 21.19 -9.30
CA GLU A 120 -0.35 22.33 -10.15
C GLU A 120 1.16 22.64 -10.07
N ALA A 121 1.74 22.62 -8.87
CA ALA A 121 3.16 22.86 -8.68
C ALA A 121 4.04 21.80 -9.37
N PHE A 122 3.66 20.51 -9.30
CA PHE A 122 4.38 19.44 -10.01
C PHE A 122 4.26 19.57 -11.52
N ALA A 123 3.10 19.99 -12.05
CA ALA A 123 2.91 20.20 -13.47
C ALA A 123 3.75 21.38 -14.02
N LYS A 124 4.00 22.38 -13.17
CA LYS A 124 4.80 23.57 -13.50
C LYS A 124 6.30 23.41 -13.21
N ALA A 125 6.70 22.49 -12.35
CA ALA A 125 8.11 22.31 -11.97
C ALA A 125 8.95 21.79 -13.15
N PRO A 126 10.18 22.30 -13.34
CA PRO A 126 11.07 21.79 -14.38
C PRO A 126 11.50 20.36 -14.06
N ASN A 127 11.60 19.49 -15.06
CA ASN A 127 11.99 18.09 -14.87
C ASN A 127 13.52 17.91 -14.70
N THR A 128 14.13 18.75 -13.87
CA THR A 128 15.56 18.79 -13.59
C THR A 128 15.81 18.53 -12.12
N HIS A 129 16.81 17.71 -11.79
CA HIS A 129 17.23 17.51 -10.40
C HIS A 129 17.50 18.84 -9.70
N GLY A 130 16.97 19.00 -8.49
CA GLY A 130 17.15 20.22 -7.71
C GLY A 130 15.93 20.58 -6.87
N VAL A 131 16.03 21.75 -6.25
CA VAL A 131 14.94 22.37 -5.48
C VAL A 131 14.38 23.51 -6.32
N HIS A 132 13.08 23.48 -6.58
CA HIS A 132 12.39 24.46 -7.42
C HIS A 132 11.25 25.10 -6.65
N ASP A 133 11.27 26.41 -6.56
CA ASP A 133 10.19 27.18 -5.94
C ASP A 133 9.18 27.57 -7.04
N VAL A 134 8.00 26.98 -6.97
CA VAL A 134 6.98 27.07 -8.01
C VAL A 134 5.81 27.89 -7.53
N LYS A 135 5.45 28.92 -8.30
CA LYS A 135 4.29 29.77 -8.02
C LYS A 135 3.00 29.15 -8.59
N VAL A 136 2.02 28.94 -7.72
CA VAL A 136 0.71 28.37 -8.05
C VAL A 136 -0.33 29.46 -8.28
N SER A 137 -1.42 29.11 -8.94
CA SER A 137 -2.44 30.05 -9.41
C SER A 137 -3.26 30.65 -8.28
N LEU A 138 -3.51 29.88 -7.22
CA LEU A 138 -4.33 30.27 -6.07
C LEU A 138 -3.56 30.07 -4.76
N PRO A 139 -3.43 31.11 -3.91
CA PRO A 139 -2.88 30.96 -2.57
C PRO A 139 -3.71 30.00 -1.72
N SER A 140 -3.05 29.26 -0.84
CA SER A 140 -3.72 28.32 0.07
C SER A 140 -3.14 28.32 1.47
N LYS A 141 -3.99 27.89 2.40
CA LYS A 141 -3.67 27.85 3.82
C LYS A 141 -2.75 26.66 4.10
N VAL A 142 -1.72 26.92 4.88
CA VAL A 142 -0.73 25.96 5.35
C VAL A 142 -0.86 25.86 6.85
N TYR A 143 -1.09 24.64 7.34
CA TYR A 143 -1.17 24.33 8.76
C TYR A 143 0.16 23.78 9.25
N TYR A 144 0.78 24.47 10.19
CA TYR A 144 2.05 24.08 10.78
C TYR A 144 1.85 23.26 12.06
N PRO A 145 2.85 22.44 12.47
CA PRO A 145 2.78 21.65 13.70
C PRO A 145 2.60 22.48 14.98
N ASP A 146 3.10 23.72 15.00
CA ASP A 146 2.93 24.67 16.09
C ASP A 146 1.49 25.23 16.20
N GLY A 147 0.61 24.87 15.26
CA GLY A 147 -0.77 25.33 15.19
C GLY A 147 -0.95 26.63 14.42
N THR A 148 0.13 27.24 13.92
CA THR A 148 0.04 28.44 13.09
C THR A 148 -0.53 28.09 11.72
N VAL A 149 -1.28 29.05 11.16
CA VAL A 149 -1.84 28.95 9.82
C VAL A 149 -1.34 30.11 9.00
N LYS A 150 -0.58 29.83 7.94
CA LYS A 150 -0.10 30.86 7.00
C LYS A 150 -0.71 30.63 5.63
N THR A 151 -0.72 31.64 4.77
CA THR A 151 -1.20 31.52 3.39
C THR A 151 -0.01 31.70 2.45
N THR A 152 0.17 30.77 1.50
CA THR A 152 1.22 30.87 0.48
C THR A 152 0.71 30.44 -0.89
N ASP A 153 1.25 31.06 -1.93
CA ASP A 153 1.11 30.68 -3.34
C ASP A 153 2.40 30.08 -3.90
N ILE A 154 3.37 29.75 -3.04
CA ILE A 154 4.65 29.15 -3.43
C ILE A 154 4.76 27.74 -2.86
N VAL A 155 5.11 26.81 -3.73
CA VAL A 155 5.35 25.41 -3.41
C VAL A 155 6.79 25.07 -3.75
N ARG A 156 7.54 24.55 -2.80
CA ARG A 156 8.89 24.05 -3.03
C ARG A 156 8.83 22.60 -3.47
N VAL A 157 9.22 22.33 -4.71
CA VAL A 157 9.27 21.01 -5.33
C VAL A 157 10.72 20.52 -5.35
N VAL A 158 10.96 19.35 -4.75
CA VAL A 158 12.28 18.71 -4.70
C VAL A 158 12.30 17.53 -5.66
N ILE A 159 13.08 17.69 -6.72
CA ILE A 159 13.21 16.73 -7.81
C ILE A 159 14.57 16.04 -7.70
N ARG A 160 14.56 14.71 -7.66
CA ARG A 160 15.77 13.88 -7.80
C ARG A 160 15.54 12.98 -9.02
N ASP A 161 15.85 11.68 -8.96
CA ASP A 161 15.68 10.75 -10.09
C ASP A 161 14.21 10.61 -10.55
N LYS A 162 13.26 10.99 -9.69
CA LYS A 162 11.83 11.25 -9.96
C LYS A 162 11.41 12.46 -9.09
N PRO A 163 10.31 13.16 -9.38
CA PRO A 163 9.80 14.19 -8.47
C PRO A 163 9.42 13.53 -7.14
N ILE A 164 10.18 13.74 -6.06
CA ILE A 164 10.02 12.95 -4.83
C ILE A 164 9.05 13.63 -3.89
N THR A 165 9.12 14.96 -3.73
CA THR A 165 8.23 15.62 -2.77
C THR A 165 8.03 17.11 -3.06
N ALA A 166 6.86 17.62 -2.69
CA ALA A 166 6.52 19.03 -2.68
C ALA A 166 6.04 19.44 -1.29
N TYR A 167 6.46 20.61 -0.83
CA TYR A 167 6.10 21.15 0.48
C TYR A 167 5.72 22.62 0.37
N PRO A 168 4.92 23.14 1.33
CA PRO A 168 4.71 24.57 1.46
C PRO A 168 6.02 25.30 1.67
N TYR A 169 6.18 26.44 1.00
CA TYR A 169 7.33 27.31 1.20
C TYR A 169 6.89 28.77 1.28
N ILE A 170 7.47 29.50 2.23
CA ILE A 170 7.25 30.93 2.43
C ILE A 170 8.64 31.56 2.41
N PRO A 171 8.99 32.36 1.39
CA PRO A 171 10.27 33.04 1.34
C PRO A 171 10.42 34.00 2.53
N GLY A 172 11.47 33.82 3.34
CA GLY A 172 11.82 34.72 4.44
C GLY A 172 11.41 34.25 5.85
N ASP A 173 10.83 33.05 5.99
CA ASP A 173 10.74 32.31 7.27
C ASP A 173 11.99 31.46 7.54
#